data_AF-A0AAU7JSY1-F1
#
_entry.id   AF-A0AAU7JSY1-F1
#
_cell.length_a   1.000
_cell.length_b   1.000
_cell.length_c   1.000
_cell.angle_alpha   90.00
_cell.angle_beta   90.00
_cell.angle_gamma   90.00
#
_symmetry.space_group_name_H-M   'P 1'
#
loop_
_entity.id
_entity.type
_entity.pdbx_description
1 polymer ?
#
loop_
_entity_poly.entity_id
_entity_poly.type
_entity_poly.pdbx_seq_one_letter_code
_entity_poly.pdbx_strand_id
1 'polypeptide(L)'
;MDHQQEASALGEIQERLADRFPGIASEVIEAAVRLAHAELRGPVRDYVPLLVEHAAHDRLRVIAVASPAEQPQSQAVATPR
;
A
#
# COMPACT_ATOMS: atom_id res chain seq x y z
N MET A 1 20.46 -7.69 -5.19
CA MET A 1 19.93 -6.32 -5.32
C MET A 1 20.68 -5.38 -4.38
N ASP A 2 20.99 -4.17 -4.84
CA ASP A 2 21.43 -3.08 -3.94
C ASP A 2 20.22 -2.36 -3.33
N HIS A 3 20.46 -1.53 -2.30
CA HIS A 3 19.39 -0.89 -1.53
C HIS A 3 18.61 0.16 -2.34
N GLN A 4 19.22 0.71 -3.40
CA GLN A 4 18.57 1.69 -4.27
C GLN A 4 17.63 1.03 -5.26
N GLN A 5 18.03 -0.10 -5.86
CA GLN A 5 17.15 -0.95 -6.68
C GLN A 5 15.96 -1.47 -5.88
N GLU A 6 16.21 -1.84 -4.62
CA GLU A 6 15.16 -2.26 -3.68
C GLU A 6 14.14 -1.13 -3.43
N ALA A 7 14.61 0.09 -3.14
CA ALA A 7 13.73 1.24 -2.92
C ALA A 7 12.89 1.59 -4.17
N SER A 8 13.50 1.56 -5.36
CA SER A 8 12.76 1.76 -6.62
C SER A 8 11.70 0.67 -6.83
N ALA A 9 12.04 -0.60 -6.61
CA ALA A 9 11.10 -1.70 -6.74
C ALA A 9 9.91 -1.58 -5.76
N LEU A 10 10.16 -1.09 -4.54
CA LEU A 10 9.08 -0.82 -3.57
C LEU A 10 8.16 0.32 -4.01
N GLY A 11 8.68 1.34 -4.68
CA GLY A 11 7.87 2.42 -5.27
C GLY A 11 6.93 1.89 -6.36
N GLU A 12 7.47 1.09 -7.29
CA GLU A 12 6.66 0.45 -8.35
C GLU A 12 5.58 -0.48 -7.79
N ILE A 13 5.86 -1.18 -6.68
CA ILE A 13 4.86 -2.00 -5.99
C ILE A 13 3.73 -1.14 -5.43
N GLN A 14 4.03 0.00 -4.82
CA GLN A 14 3.00 0.91 -4.30
C GLN A 14 2.07 1.39 -5.41
N GLU A 15 2.62 1.78 -6.56
CA GLU A 15 1.83 2.21 -7.73
C GLU A 15 0.90 1.07 -8.21
N ARG A 16 1.43 -0.15 -8.38
CA ARG A 16 0.60 -1.31 -8.78
C ARG A 16 -0.50 -1.64 -7.78
N LEU A 17 -0.22 -1.49 -6.48
CA LEU A 17 -1.22 -1.73 -5.43
C LEU A 17 -2.28 -0.63 -5.41
N ALA A 18 -1.92 0.63 -5.66
CA ALA A 18 -2.89 1.71 -5.81
C ALA A 18 -3.86 1.47 -6.97
N ASP A 19 -3.35 1.02 -8.12
CA ASP A 19 -4.19 0.65 -9.27
C ASP A 19 -5.13 -0.52 -8.96
N ARG A 20 -4.67 -1.49 -8.14
CA ARG A 20 -5.46 -2.67 -7.78
C ARG A 20 -6.48 -2.41 -6.69
N PHE A 21 -6.23 -1.44 -5.81
CA PHE A 21 -7.09 -1.09 -4.67
C PHE A 21 -7.48 0.39 -4.72
N PRO A 22 -8.21 0.86 -5.76
CA PRO A 22 -8.50 2.28 -5.96
C PRO A 22 -9.38 2.91 -4.87
N GLY A 23 -10.03 2.10 -4.02
CA GLY A 23 -10.83 2.56 -2.88
C GLY A 23 -10.03 2.70 -1.58
N ILE A 24 -8.74 2.35 -1.55
CA ILE A 24 -7.89 2.45 -0.37
C ILE A 24 -7.00 3.69 -0.48
N ALA A 25 -6.88 4.45 0.60
CA ALA A 25 -6.03 5.63 0.67
C ALA A 25 -4.54 5.25 0.48
N SER A 26 -3.79 6.12 -0.21
CA SER A 26 -2.37 5.88 -0.54
C SER A 26 -1.52 5.65 0.71
N GLU A 27 -1.81 6.34 1.80
CA GLU A 27 -1.10 6.22 3.08
C GLU A 27 -1.26 4.82 3.70
N VAL A 28 -2.41 4.17 3.47
CA VAL A 28 -2.67 2.80 3.93
C VAL A 28 -1.89 1.80 3.08
N ILE A 29 -1.80 2.03 1.77
CA ILE A 29 -0.99 1.22 0.85
C ILE A 29 0.49 1.33 1.20
N GLU A 30 0.99 2.56 1.39
CA GLU A 30 2.36 2.81 1.80
C GLU A 30 2.67 2.13 3.14
N ALA A 31 1.77 2.25 4.12
CA ALA A 31 1.92 1.57 5.40
C ALA A 31 1.97 0.04 5.25
N ALA A 32 1.10 -0.55 4.42
CA ALA A 32 1.10 -1.99 4.19
C ALA A 32 2.42 -2.48 3.56
N VAL A 33 2.95 -1.77 2.57
CA VAL A 33 4.24 -2.07 1.92
C VAL A 33 5.40 -1.93 2.91
N ARG A 34 5.46 -0.85 3.70
CA ARG A 34 6.51 -0.65 4.71
C ARG A 34 6.49 -1.73 5.79
N LEU A 35 5.31 -2.14 6.26
CA LEU A 35 5.19 -3.21 7.25
C LEU A 35 5.68 -4.55 6.67
N ALA A 36 5.21 -4.91 5.47
CA ALA A 36 5.63 -6.15 4.80
C ALA A 36 7.16 -6.17 4.56
N HIS A 37 7.76 -5.03 4.21
CA HIS A 37 9.20 -4.91 4.05
C HIS A 37 9.97 -5.08 5.35
N ALA A 38 9.49 -4.48 6.45
CA ALA A 38 10.13 -4.57 7.76
C ALA A 38 10.10 -5.99 8.36
N GLU A 39 9.10 -6.80 8.01
CA GLU A 39 8.98 -8.20 8.44
C GLU A 39 10.03 -9.11 7.79
N LEU A 40 10.54 -8.75 6.62
CA LEU A 40 11.55 -9.51 5.90
C LEU A 40 12.95 -9.23 6.46
N ARG A 41 13.44 -10.16 7.27
CA ARG A 41 14.80 -10.16 7.82
C ARG A 41 15.62 -11.25 7.14
N GLY A 42 16.54 -10.88 6.25
CA GLY A 42 17.43 -11.86 5.61
C GLY A 42 18.48 -11.26 4.67
N PRO A 43 19.57 -12.01 4.40
CA PRO A 43 20.65 -11.55 3.52
C PRO A 43 20.31 -11.68 2.02
N VAL A 44 19.34 -12.52 1.65
CA VAL A 44 18.92 -12.70 0.25
C VAL A 44 17.82 -11.70 -0.06
N ARG A 45 18.16 -10.64 -0.83
CA ARG A 45 17.25 -9.53 -1.15
C ARG A 45 16.63 -9.58 -2.54
N ASP A 46 16.99 -10.55 -3.37
CA ASP A 46 16.49 -10.63 -4.75
C ASP A 46 15.00 -10.97 -4.84
N TYR A 47 14.43 -11.56 -3.78
CA TYR A 47 13.01 -11.89 -3.70
C TYR A 47 12.21 -10.96 -2.79
N VAL A 48 12.87 -10.00 -2.14
CA VAL A 48 12.22 -9.07 -1.20
C VAL A 48 11.06 -8.32 -1.87
N PRO A 49 11.20 -7.73 -3.07
CA PRO A 49 10.08 -7.02 -3.71
C PRO A 49 8.84 -7.90 -3.92
N LEU A 50 9.02 -9.13 -4.41
CA LEU A 50 7.91 -10.05 -4.65
C LEU A 50 7.20 -10.46 -3.35
N LEU A 51 7.97 -10.74 -2.30
CA LEU A 51 7.42 -11.11 -0.99
C LEU A 51 6.68 -9.94 -0.35
N VAL A 52 7.22 -8.72 -0.47
CA VAL A 52 6.55 -7.49 -0.01
C VAL A 52 5.23 -7.27 -0.73
N GLU A 53 5.23 -7.37 -2.07
CA GLU A 53 4.00 -7.20 -2.85
C GLU A 53 2.93 -8.19 -2.43
N HIS A 54 3.29 -9.47 -2.25
CA HIS A 54 2.37 -10.51 -1.83
C HIS A 54 1.77 -10.24 -0.44
N ALA A 55 2.63 -9.98 0.56
CA ALA A 55 2.17 -9.72 1.93
C ALA A 55 1.35 -8.43 2.04
N ALA A 56 1.74 -7.35 1.36
CA ALA A 56 1.00 -6.11 1.32
C ALA A 56 -0.37 -6.31 0.65
N HIS A 57 -0.42 -7.04 -0.47
CA HIS A 57 -1.65 -7.36 -1.17
C HIS A 57 -2.64 -8.12 -0.28
N ASP A 58 -2.19 -9.14 0.44
CA ASP A 58 -3.07 -9.91 1.33
C ASP A 58 -3.63 -9.05 2.47
N ARG A 59 -2.80 -8.16 3.03
CA ARG A 59 -3.26 -7.21 4.05
C ARG A 59 -4.30 -6.24 3.50
N LEU A 60 -4.08 -5.69 2.31
CA LEU A 60 -5.00 -4.77 1.64
C LEU A 60 -6.32 -5.44 1.27
N ARG A 61 -6.31 -6.73 0.90
CA ARG A 61 -7.54 -7.51 0.68
C ARG A 61 -8.40 -7.60 1.93
N VAL A 62 -7.80 -7.82 3.10
CA VAL A 62 -8.54 -7.84 4.37
C VAL A 62 -9.15 -6.48 4.67
N ILE A 63 -8.41 -5.39 4.44
CA ILE A 63 -8.88 -4.01 4.63
C ILE A 63 -10.03 -3.70 3.65
N ALA A 64 -9.89 -4.02 2.37
CA ALA A 64 -10.91 -3.80 1.35
C ALA A 64 -12.24 -4.50 1.67
N VAL A 65 -12.18 -5.71 2.26
CA VAL A 65 -13.38 -6.44 2.70
C VAL A 65 -13.98 -5.85 3.98
N ALA A 66 -13.14 -5.32 4.88
CA ALA A 66 -13.56 -4.69 6.13
C ALA A 66 -14.05 -3.25 5.99
N SER A 67 -13.86 -2.61 4.82
CA SER A 67 -14.37 -1.28 4.50
C SER A 67 -15.61 -1.35 3.60
N PRO A 68 -16.82 -1.63 4.12
CA PRO A 68 -18.04 -1.34 3.40
C PRO A 68 -18.26 0.19 3.45
N ALA A 69 -17.82 0.88 2.40
CA ALA A 69 -18.29 2.22 2.04
C ALA A 69 -18.34 3.28 3.16
N GLU A 70 -17.19 3.82 3.55
CA GLU A 70 -17.14 5.17 4.12
C GLU A 70 -16.69 6.17 3.05
N GLN A 71 -17.64 6.49 2.16
CA GLN A 71 -17.64 7.74 1.42
C GLN A 71 -18.98 8.44 1.74
N PRO A 72 -18.94 9.65 2.33
CA PRO A 72 -18.73 10.80 1.48
C PRO A 72 -17.73 11.82 2.05
N GLN A 73 -16.73 12.12 1.23
CA GLN A 73 -16.11 13.44 1.18
C GLN A 73 -17.17 14.46 0.72
N SER A 74 -17.90 15.06 1.66
CA SER A 74 -18.63 16.29 1.42
C SER A 74 -18.70 17.11 2.70
N GLN A 75 -17.56 17.71 3.05
CA GLN A 75 -17.53 18.87 3.94
C GLN A 75 -17.06 20.09 3.14
N ALA A 76 -17.76 20.37 2.04
CA ALA A 76 -17.89 21.73 1.57
C ALA A 76 -19.01 22.37 2.40
N VAL A 77 -18.67 22.89 3.59
CA VAL A 77 -19.50 23.92 4.22
C VAL A 77 -19.34 25.16 3.34
N ALA A 78 -20.21 25.25 2.35
CA ALA A 78 -20.66 26.53 1.86
C ALA A 78 -21.28 27.26 3.05
N THR A 79 -20.70 28.39 3.41
CA THR A 79 -21.39 29.39 4.26
C THR A 79 -22.07 30.36 3.32
N PRO A 80 -23.41 30.33 3.17
CA PRO A 80 -24.15 31.46 2.62
C PRO A 80 -24.79 32.29 3.74
N ARG A 81 -24.58 33.61 3.60
CA ARG A 81 -25.11 34.79 4.32
C ARG A 81 -24.37 35.26 5.56
#